data_AF-A0A962SQD1-F1
#
_entry.id   AF-A0A962SQD1-F1
#
_cell.length_a   1.000
_cell.length_b   1.000
_cell.length_c   1.000
_cell.angle_alpha   90.00
_cell.angle_beta   90.00
_cell.angle_gamma   90.00
#
_symmetry.space_group_name_H-M   'P 1'
#
loop_
_entity.id
_entity.type
_entity.pdbx_description
1 polymer ?
#
loop_
_entity_poly.entity_id
_entity_poly.type
_entity_poly.pdbx_seq_one_letter_code
_entity_poly.pdbx_strand_id
1 'polypeptide(L)'
;MTRSRCHRIWLFLLVGLALPGIGRSNESVPAGYRSIATAQGIPHSLLYAIALAESGKQVKPAGGYRPWPWTLNLAGRGYIFDSRLEAWQALTSWI
;
A
#
# COMPACT_ATOMS: atom_id res chain seq x y z
N MET A 1 51.38 9.57 0.57
CA MET A 1 50.46 9.29 1.70
C MET A 1 49.02 9.52 1.24
N THR A 2 48.34 8.53 0.64
CA THR A 2 46.91 8.63 0.24
C THR A 2 46.44 7.29 -0.34
N ARG A 3 45.79 6.42 0.45
CA ARG A 3 45.04 5.27 -0.10
C ARG A 3 43.92 4.74 0.81
N SER A 4 43.98 5.01 2.12
CA SER A 4 43.15 4.31 3.11
C SER A 4 41.80 4.96 3.46
N ARG A 5 41.54 6.21 3.01
CA ARG A 5 40.31 6.96 3.41
C ARG A 5 39.10 6.71 2.50
N CYS A 6 39.31 6.24 1.26
CA CYS A 6 38.21 5.99 0.30
C CYS A 6 37.53 4.63 0.53
N HIS A 7 38.26 3.64 1.05
CA HIS A 7 37.73 2.30 1.33
C HIS A 7 36.69 2.25 2.47
N ARG A 8 36.84 3.09 3.49
CA ARG A 8 35.95 3.06 4.66
C ARG A 8 34.55 3.60 4.35
N ILE A 9 34.42 4.54 3.40
CA ILE A 9 33.14 5.15 3.02
C ILE A 9 32.30 4.19 2.16
N TRP A 10 32.95 3.45 1.25
CA TRP A 10 32.28 2.45 0.40
C TRP A 10 31.79 1.22 1.19
N LEU A 11 32.47 0.86 2.28
CA LEU A 11 32.06 -0.26 3.15
C LEU A 11 30.76 0.03 3.93
N PHE A 12 30.48 1.28 4.31
CA PHE A 12 29.22 1.63 4.97
C PHE A 12 28.02 1.69 4.00
N LEU A 13 28.25 2.10 2.75
CA LEU A 13 27.21 2.15 1.72
C LEU A 13 26.74 0.77 1.25
N LEU A 14 27.63 -0.24 1.26
CA LEU A 14 27.28 -1.63 0.89
C LEU A 14 26.54 -2.39 2.00
N VAL A 15 26.81 -2.11 3.28
CA VAL A 15 26.14 -2.80 4.41
C VAL A 15 24.72 -2.29 4.63
N GLY A 16 24.43 -1.01 4.33
CA GLY A 16 23.08 -0.46 4.44
C GLY A 16 22.09 -0.98 3.39
N LEU A 17 22.59 -1.48 2.24
CA LEU A 17 21.78 -2.00 1.14
C LEU A 17 21.40 -3.48 1.30
N ALA A 18 22.04 -4.20 2.23
CA ALA A 18 21.92 -5.66 2.38
C ALA A 18 20.86 -6.09 3.41
N LEU A 19 20.23 -5.15 4.12
CA LEU A 19 19.13 -5.43 5.02
C LEU A 19 17.83 -4.99 4.34
N PRO A 20 17.12 -5.88 3.63
CA PRO A 20 15.71 -5.62 3.36
C PRO A 20 15.04 -5.46 4.73
N GLY A 21 14.47 -4.29 4.99
CA GLY A 21 13.52 -4.12 6.09
C GLY A 21 12.32 -5.01 5.78
N ILE A 22 12.38 -6.29 6.16
CA ILE A 22 11.26 -7.21 6.02
C ILE A 22 10.26 -6.83 7.12
N GLY A 23 9.50 -5.76 6.89
CA GLY A 23 8.27 -5.52 7.61
C GLY A 23 7.28 -6.61 7.21
N ARG A 24 7.34 -7.78 7.87
CA ARG A 24 6.28 -8.78 7.73
C ARG A 24 5.05 -8.25 8.44
N SER A 25 4.15 -7.62 7.70
CA SER A 25 2.77 -7.45 8.17
C SER A 25 2.14 -8.84 8.23
N ASN A 26 2.03 -9.41 9.43
CA ASN A 26 1.46 -10.73 9.67
C ASN A 26 -0.08 -10.76 9.55
N GLU A 27 -0.68 -9.70 8.99
CA GLU A 27 -2.13 -9.62 8.84
C GLU A 27 -2.56 -10.42 7.62
N SER A 28 -3.20 -11.57 7.88
CA SER A 28 -3.74 -12.43 6.84
C SER A 28 -4.73 -11.65 5.97
N VAL A 29 -4.64 -11.79 4.64
CA VAL A 29 -5.55 -11.16 3.66
C VAL A 29 -7.01 -11.33 4.11
N PRO A 30 -7.83 -10.27 4.26
CA PRO A 30 -9.19 -10.39 4.80
C PRO A 30 -10.08 -11.36 4.02
N ALA A 31 -11.05 -11.99 4.70
CA ALA A 31 -11.88 -13.05 4.13
C ALA A 31 -12.61 -12.65 2.83
N GLY A 32 -13.10 -11.40 2.74
CA GLY A 32 -13.76 -10.89 1.53
C GLY A 32 -12.84 -10.84 0.31
N TYR A 33 -11.57 -10.49 0.49
CA TYR A 33 -10.59 -10.55 -0.60
C TYR A 33 -10.33 -11.98 -1.04
N ARG A 34 -10.27 -12.92 -0.10
CA ARG A 34 -10.07 -14.35 -0.42
C ARG A 34 -11.26 -14.93 -1.18
N SER A 35 -12.50 -14.65 -0.76
CA SER A 35 -13.69 -15.20 -1.41
C SER A 35 -13.82 -14.71 -2.86
N ILE A 36 -13.62 -13.41 -3.09
CA ILE A 36 -13.65 -12.83 -4.44
C ILE A 36 -12.48 -13.36 -5.26
N ALA A 37 -11.28 -13.41 -4.71
CA ALA A 37 -10.11 -13.90 -5.42
C ALA A 37 -10.28 -15.37 -5.87
N THR A 38 -10.81 -16.24 -4.98
CA THR A 38 -11.14 -17.62 -5.32
C THR A 38 -12.19 -17.69 -6.42
N ALA A 39 -13.28 -16.90 -6.32
CA ALA A 39 -14.32 -16.87 -7.33
C ALA A 39 -13.84 -16.39 -8.71
N GLN A 40 -12.80 -15.55 -8.74
CA GLN A 40 -12.20 -15.01 -9.95
C GLN A 40 -10.93 -15.77 -10.40
N GLY A 41 -10.51 -16.82 -9.68
CA GLY A 41 -9.31 -17.58 -10.01
C GLY A 41 -7.99 -16.81 -9.90
N ILE A 42 -7.94 -15.74 -9.09
CA ILE A 42 -6.75 -14.89 -8.91
C ILE A 42 -6.10 -15.12 -7.53
N PRO A 43 -4.78 -14.92 -7.39
CA PRO A 43 -4.14 -14.99 -6.08
C PRO A 43 -4.66 -13.89 -5.14
N HIS A 44 -5.23 -14.28 -3.99
CA HIS A 44 -5.80 -13.32 -3.03
C HIS A 44 -4.78 -12.33 -2.46
N SER A 45 -3.51 -12.75 -2.33
CA SER A 45 -2.41 -11.88 -1.90
C SER A 45 -2.15 -10.77 -2.92
N LEU A 46 -2.20 -11.10 -4.21
CA LEU A 46 -2.01 -10.13 -5.29
C LEU A 46 -3.18 -9.13 -5.34
N LEU A 47 -4.42 -9.62 -5.31
CA LEU A 47 -5.61 -8.75 -5.29
C LEU A 47 -5.55 -7.76 -4.11
N TYR A 48 -5.19 -8.25 -2.92
CA TYR A 48 -5.10 -7.41 -1.74
C TYR A 48 -3.93 -6.42 -1.79
N ALA A 49 -2.78 -6.84 -2.31
CA ALA A 49 -1.63 -5.97 -2.51
C ALA A 49 -1.94 -4.81 -3.46
N ILE A 50 -2.62 -5.09 -4.58
CA ILE A 50 -3.06 -4.05 -5.53
C ILE A 50 -4.05 -3.11 -4.84
N ALA A 51 -5.07 -3.63 -4.15
CA ALA A 51 -6.04 -2.78 -3.45
C ALA A 51 -5.38 -1.87 -2.40
N LEU A 52 -4.34 -2.36 -1.70
CA LEU A 52 -3.53 -1.56 -0.78
C LEU A 52 -2.70 -0.49 -1.50
N ALA A 53 -2.11 -0.81 -2.65
CA ALA A 53 -1.33 0.15 -3.44
C ALA A 53 -2.21 1.29 -3.98
N GLU A 54 -3.41 0.95 -4.45
CA GLU A 54 -4.33 1.92 -5.08
C GLU A 54 -5.12 2.76 -4.06
N SER A 55 -5.44 2.20 -2.89
CA SER A 55 -6.40 2.82 -1.95
C SER A 55 -6.03 2.66 -0.48
N GLY A 56 -4.79 2.30 -0.16
CA GLY A 56 -4.35 2.08 1.21
C GLY A 56 -4.51 3.33 2.07
N LYS A 57 -5.32 3.25 3.13
CA LYS A 57 -5.44 4.27 4.18
C LYS A 57 -5.14 3.64 5.53
N GLN A 58 -4.45 4.38 6.39
CA GLN A 58 -4.26 3.96 7.78
C GLN A 58 -5.59 4.04 8.52
N VAL A 59 -6.08 2.90 9.03
CA VAL A 59 -7.35 2.81 9.74
C VAL A 59 -7.09 2.78 11.25
N LYS A 60 -7.54 3.84 11.94
CA LYS A 60 -7.57 3.90 13.41
C LYS A 60 -8.92 3.33 13.91
N PRO A 61 -8.98 2.61 15.04
CA PRO A 61 -7.90 2.20 15.94
C PRO A 61 -7.23 0.86 15.57
N ALA A 62 -7.67 0.19 14.50
CA ALA A 62 -7.22 -1.15 14.12
C ALA A 62 -5.71 -1.28 13.81
N GLY A 63 -4.99 -0.16 13.67
CA GLY A 63 -3.52 -0.14 13.70
C GLY A 63 -2.85 -0.62 12.40
N GLY A 64 -3.56 -0.64 11.28
CA GLY A 64 -3.06 -1.14 10.00
C GLY A 64 -3.48 -0.30 8.80
N TYR A 65 -2.74 -0.45 7.70
CA TYR A 65 -3.18 0.02 6.39
C TYR A 65 -4.20 -0.96 5.82
N ARG A 66 -5.33 -0.43 5.33
CA ARG A 66 -6.35 -1.22 4.65
C ARG A 66 -6.79 -0.49 3.39
N PRO A 67 -7.21 -1.23 2.34
CA PRO A 67 -7.84 -0.62 1.18
C PRO A 67 -9.08 0.16 1.63
N TRP A 68 -9.13 1.43 1.30
CA TRP A 68 -10.17 2.34 1.77
C TRP A 68 -11.28 2.46 0.74
N PRO A 69 -12.53 2.08 1.08
CA PRO A 69 -13.61 1.94 0.12
C PRO A 69 -14.05 3.27 -0.51
N TRP A 70 -13.74 4.39 0.12
CA TRP A 70 -14.13 5.74 -0.31
C TRP A 70 -12.95 6.46 -0.98
N THR A 71 -12.16 5.72 -1.77
CA THR A 71 -11.09 6.28 -2.61
C THR A 71 -11.59 6.37 -4.05
N LEU A 72 -11.48 7.54 -4.67
CA LEU A 72 -11.89 7.77 -6.07
C LEU A 72 -10.73 8.28 -6.91
N ASN A 73 -10.64 7.79 -8.14
CA ASN A 73 -9.84 8.42 -9.18
C ASN A 73 -10.77 9.25 -10.07
N LEU A 74 -10.64 10.58 -10.02
CA LEU A 74 -11.41 11.51 -10.85
C LEU A 74 -10.43 12.18 -11.83
N ALA A 75 -10.55 11.81 -13.11
CA ALA A 75 -9.69 12.27 -14.21
C ALA A 75 -8.17 12.21 -13.92
N GLY A 76 -7.71 11.08 -13.38
CA GLY A 76 -6.29 10.85 -13.10
C GLY A 76 -5.83 11.40 -11.74
N ARG A 77 -6.71 12.04 -10.98
CA ARG A 77 -6.41 12.51 -9.62
C ARG A 77 -7.10 11.64 -8.58
N GLY A 78 -6.31 11.14 -7.62
CA GLY A 78 -6.79 10.38 -6.48
C GLY A 78 -7.37 11.28 -5.38
N TYR A 79 -8.52 10.89 -4.84
CA TYR A 79 -9.20 11.51 -3.72
C TYR A 79 -9.58 10.45 -2.68
N ILE A 80 -9.44 10.77 -1.40
CA ILE A 80 -9.80 9.88 -0.29
C ILE A 80 -10.82 10.63 0.57
N PHE A 81 -12.00 10.04 0.74
CA PHE A 81 -13.11 10.60 1.52
C PHE A 81 -13.29 9.88 2.84
N ASP A 82 -13.95 10.48 3.82
CA ASP A 82 -14.16 9.83 5.12
C ASP A 82 -15.43 8.99 5.14
N SER A 83 -16.39 9.31 4.28
CA SER A 83 -17.65 8.58 4.17
C SER A 83 -18.03 8.22 2.74
N ARG A 84 -18.93 7.23 2.62
CA ARG A 84 -19.58 6.89 1.36
C ARG A 84 -20.32 8.08 0.76
N LEU A 85 -20.97 8.90 1.59
CA LEU A 85 -21.78 10.03 1.14
C LEU A 85 -20.91 11.10 0.47
N GLU A 86 -19.77 11.44 1.07
CA GLU A 86 -18.81 12.39 0.51
C GLU A 86 -18.24 11.91 -0.83
N ALA A 87 -17.82 10.64 -0.90
CA ALA A 87 -17.34 10.06 -2.15
C ALA A 87 -18.44 10.08 -3.24
N TRP A 88 -19.67 9.73 -2.88
CA TRP A 88 -20.81 9.79 -3.78
C TRP A 88 -21.07 11.21 -4.30
N GLN A 89 -21.13 12.19 -3.40
CA GLN A 89 -21.33 13.59 -3.76
C GLN A 89 -20.26 14.09 -4.73
N ALA A 90 -18.99 13.82 -4.42
CA ALA A 90 -17.86 14.19 -5.27
C ALA A 90 -17.90 13.52 -6.65
N LEU A 91 -18.36 12.26 -6.73
CA LEU A 91 -18.54 11.57 -8.00
C LEU A 91 -19.71 12.16 -8.80
N THR A 92 -20.84 12.46 -8.17
CA THR A 92 -22.02 12.98 -8.85
C THR A 92 -21.91 14.45 -9.25
N SER A 93 -21.09 15.25 -8.57
CA SER A 93 -20.81 16.62 -9.01
C SER A 93 -19.81 16.69 -10.16
N TRP A 94 -19.11 15.57 -10.43
CA TRP A 94 -18.11 15.45 -11.49
C TRP A 94 -18.71 15.08 -12.85
N ILE A 95 -19.78 14.29 -12.85
CA ILE A 95 -20.50 13.80 -14.04
C ILE A 95 -21.49 14.86 -14.51
#